data_AF-A0A3B6TQW5-F1
#
_entry.id   AF-A0A3B6TQW5-F1
#
_cell.length_a   1.000
_cell.length_b   1.000
_cell.length_c   1.000
_cell.angle_alpha   90.00
_cell.angle_beta   90.00
_cell.angle_gamma   90.00
#
_symmetry.space_group_name_H-M   'P 1'
#
loop_
_entity.id
_entity.type
_entity.pdbx_description
1 polymer ?
#
loop_
_entity_poly.entity_id
_entity_poly.type
_entity_poly.pdbx_seq_one_letter_code
_entity_poly.pdbx_strand_id
1 'polypeptide(L)'
;MAYHLRSASAPSSPRSNKPQVEQQLQSLSATISSPLATIDTTCEGLRKLADIYSCIEEMMCAPSNQVSLCRTLQRVAVEAELGRSLVVLDLCNAMQETLMELKMTVQELLLVLKRGEDTTCQVKAYIRLAKKAQKQFKKISKKTTSDKNDSRVVMLMAEAREITISLLESTSCILLKQIEMPKWSLVSKTLQKSKVLCEEEQLRALECSIEDLESGVELLYRRLIQNRVSLLNALSL
;
A
#
# COMPACT_ATOMS: atom_id res chain seq x y z
N MET A 1 -36.52 -34.98 26.17
CA MET A 1 -36.61 -33.57 25.74
C MET A 1 -35.23 -32.95 25.93
N ALA A 2 -34.49 -32.72 24.85
CA ALA A 2 -33.15 -32.16 24.90
C ALA A 2 -33.22 -30.63 24.90
N TYR A 3 -32.71 -29.99 25.95
CA TYR A 3 -32.62 -28.54 26.03
C TYR A 3 -31.36 -28.07 25.28
N HIS A 4 -31.55 -27.34 24.19
CA HIS A 4 -30.48 -26.65 23.49
C HIS A 4 -30.04 -25.41 24.28
N LEU A 5 -28.84 -25.46 24.87
CA LEU A 5 -28.14 -24.28 25.36
C LEU A 5 -27.72 -23.42 24.16
N ARG A 6 -28.39 -22.28 23.95
CA ARG A 6 -27.93 -21.23 23.05
C ARG A 6 -26.80 -20.46 23.73
N SER A 7 -25.59 -20.53 23.17
CA SER A 7 -24.48 -19.66 23.54
C SER A 7 -24.86 -18.21 23.27
N ALA A 8 -24.98 -17.41 24.32
CA ALA A 8 -25.07 -15.97 24.20
C ALA A 8 -23.65 -15.41 24.05
N SER A 9 -23.28 -15.03 22.83
CA SER A 9 -22.05 -14.28 22.56
C SER A 9 -22.22 -12.87 23.13
N ALA A 10 -21.45 -12.53 24.16
CA ALA A 10 -21.38 -11.16 24.64
C ALA A 10 -20.74 -10.25 23.56
N PRO A 11 -21.18 -9.00 23.39
CA PRO A 11 -20.50 -8.06 22.50
C PRO A 11 -19.09 -7.80 23.03
N SER A 12 -18.09 -7.90 22.16
CA SER A 12 -16.71 -7.55 22.46
C SER A 12 -16.62 -6.08 22.89
N SER A 13 -16.15 -5.84 24.12
CA SER A 13 -15.91 -4.51 24.67
C SER A 13 -14.94 -3.70 23.78
N PRO A 14 -15.24 -2.43 23.42
CA PRO A 14 -14.37 -1.60 22.56
C PRO A 14 -13.04 -1.17 23.21
N ARG A 15 -12.79 -1.55 24.48
CA ARG A 15 -11.69 -0.99 25.29
C ARG A 15 -10.37 -1.77 25.24
N SER A 16 -10.16 -2.66 24.27
CA SER A 16 -8.92 -3.46 24.16
C SER A 16 -8.29 -3.47 22.75
N ASN A 17 -8.43 -2.40 21.96
CA ASN A 17 -7.81 -2.34 20.62
C ASN A 17 -6.28 -2.09 20.65
N LYS A 18 -5.66 -2.05 21.85
CA LYS A 18 -4.24 -1.70 22.04
C LYS A 18 -3.24 -2.71 21.46
N PRO A 19 -3.16 -3.95 21.96
CA PRO A 19 -2.23 -4.93 21.39
C PRO A 19 -2.61 -5.29 19.95
N GLN A 20 -3.88 -5.09 19.57
CA GLN A 20 -4.38 -5.49 18.26
C GLN A 20 -3.78 -4.67 17.12
N VAL A 21 -3.74 -3.33 17.21
CA VAL A 21 -3.20 -2.48 16.14
C VAL A 21 -1.67 -2.62 16.04
N GLU A 22 -0.96 -2.64 17.17
CA GLU A 22 0.50 -2.87 17.21
C GLU A 22 0.86 -4.23 16.62
N GLN A 23 0.12 -5.29 16.98
CA GLN A 23 0.32 -6.62 16.42
C GLN A 23 0.00 -6.68 14.92
N GLN A 24 -1.04 -5.97 14.46
CA GLN A 24 -1.37 -5.86 13.04
C GLN A 24 -0.25 -5.16 12.25
N LEU A 25 0.32 -4.07 12.79
CA LEU A 25 1.46 -3.37 12.20
C LEU A 25 2.69 -4.28 12.11
N GLN A 26 3.05 -4.96 13.21
CA GLN A 26 4.20 -5.88 13.22
C GLN A 26 4.03 -7.06 12.24
N SER A 27 2.84 -7.68 12.24
CA SER A 27 2.50 -8.77 11.32
C SER A 27 2.58 -8.32 9.85
N LEU A 28 2.06 -7.11 9.57
CA LEU A 28 2.10 -6.54 8.23
C LEU A 28 3.53 -6.21 7.79
N SER A 29 4.32 -5.60 8.67
CA SER A 29 5.74 -5.31 8.44
C SER A 29 6.53 -6.58 8.09
N ALA A 30 6.31 -7.67 8.83
CA ALA A 30 6.93 -8.97 8.55
C ALA A 30 6.49 -9.55 7.20
N THR A 31 5.20 -9.42 6.86
CA THR A 31 4.64 -9.90 5.59
C THR A 31 5.26 -9.16 4.40
N ILE A 32 5.39 -7.83 4.49
CA ILE A 32 5.92 -6.97 3.42
C ILE A 32 7.43 -7.19 3.22
N SER A 33 8.15 -7.42 4.32
CA SER A 33 9.60 -7.67 4.31
C SER A 33 9.96 -9.06 3.78
N SER A 34 8.97 -9.94 3.59
CA SER A 34 9.19 -11.30 3.09
C SER A 34 9.74 -11.28 1.65
N PRO A 35 10.81 -12.05 1.34
CA PRO A 35 11.27 -12.24 -0.03
C PRO A 35 10.22 -12.85 -0.97
N LEU A 36 9.19 -13.48 -0.40
CA LEU A 36 8.07 -14.12 -1.10
C LEU A 36 6.89 -13.18 -1.35
N ALA A 37 7.01 -11.89 -1.02
CA ALA A 37 5.96 -10.92 -1.26
C ALA A 37 5.58 -10.87 -2.76
N THR A 38 4.29 -11.08 -3.02
CA THR A 38 3.65 -11.01 -4.35
C THR A 38 2.81 -9.74 -4.47
N ILE A 39 2.27 -9.46 -5.66
CA ILE A 39 1.34 -8.33 -5.83
C ILE A 39 0.15 -8.46 -4.89
N ASP A 40 -0.46 -9.65 -4.79
CA ASP A 40 -1.60 -9.89 -3.90
C ASP A 40 -1.26 -9.56 -2.43
N THR A 41 -0.06 -9.93 -1.96
CA THR A 41 0.37 -9.59 -0.59
C THR A 41 0.48 -8.08 -0.40
N THR A 42 0.89 -7.34 -1.43
CA THR A 42 0.95 -5.87 -1.37
C THR A 42 -0.42 -5.23 -1.46
N CYS A 43 -1.34 -5.74 -2.29
CA CYS A 43 -2.74 -5.28 -2.34
C CYS A 43 -3.44 -5.49 -1.00
N GLU A 44 -3.26 -6.68 -0.40
CA GLU A 44 -3.74 -6.98 0.95
C GLU A 44 -3.11 -6.04 1.99
N GLY A 45 -1.81 -5.76 1.86
CA GLY A 45 -1.11 -4.82 2.73
C GLY A 45 -1.65 -3.40 2.66
N LEU A 46 -2.00 -2.92 1.46
CA LEU A 46 -2.60 -1.59 1.26
C LEU A 46 -3.97 -1.51 1.94
N ARG A 47 -4.82 -2.53 1.77
CA ARG A 47 -6.13 -2.63 2.42
C ARG A 47 -6.00 -2.65 3.94
N LYS A 48 -5.12 -3.51 4.48
CA LYS A 48 -4.83 -3.57 5.92
C LYS A 48 -4.30 -2.26 6.49
N LEU A 49 -3.43 -1.55 5.77
CA LEU A 49 -2.97 -0.22 6.21
C LEU A 49 -4.12 0.77 6.28
N ALA A 50 -5.02 0.78 5.30
CA ALA A 50 -6.20 1.64 5.34
C ALA A 50 -7.07 1.32 6.57
N ASP A 51 -7.29 0.06 6.88
CA ASP A 51 -8.02 -0.36 8.10
C ASP A 51 -7.28 0.08 9.38
N ILE A 52 -5.96 -0.05 9.43
CA ILE A 52 -5.14 0.39 10.57
C ILE A 52 -5.25 1.90 10.77
N TYR A 53 -5.08 2.70 9.71
CA TYR A 53 -5.31 4.14 9.78
C TYR A 53 -6.74 4.45 10.21
N SER A 54 -7.70 3.57 9.91
CA SER A 54 -9.07 3.73 10.39
C SER A 54 -9.20 3.56 11.89
N CYS A 55 -8.61 2.49 12.42
CA CYS A 55 -8.57 2.24 13.86
C CYS A 55 -7.82 3.36 14.60
N ILE A 56 -6.73 3.87 14.04
CA ILE A 56 -5.98 4.98 14.62
C ILE A 56 -6.86 6.24 14.68
N GLU A 57 -7.59 6.55 13.62
CA GLU A 57 -8.54 7.68 13.63
C GLU A 57 -9.60 7.56 14.72
N GLU A 58 -10.25 6.39 14.83
CA GLU A 58 -11.23 6.16 15.90
C GLU A 58 -10.62 6.33 17.29
N MET A 59 -9.37 5.89 17.48
CA MET A 59 -8.63 6.12 18.71
C MET A 59 -8.36 7.61 18.96
N MET A 60 -8.06 8.40 17.93
CA MET A 60 -7.85 9.85 18.05
C MET A 60 -9.11 10.58 18.47
N CYS A 61 -10.26 10.17 17.94
CA CYS A 61 -11.56 10.77 18.24
C CYS A 61 -12.09 10.42 19.65
N ALA A 62 -11.45 9.51 20.38
CA ALA A 62 -11.87 9.17 21.75
C ALA A 62 -11.56 10.33 22.74
N PRO A 63 -12.50 10.72 23.61
CA PRO A 63 -12.33 11.88 24.51
C PRO A 63 -11.08 11.81 25.40
N SER A 64 -10.70 10.61 25.87
CA SER A 64 -9.51 10.41 26.70
C SER A 64 -8.21 10.71 25.94
N ASN A 65 -8.19 10.47 24.63
CA ASN A 65 -7.01 10.64 23.80
C ASN A 65 -6.95 12.07 23.24
N GLN A 66 -8.09 12.71 22.94
CA GLN A 66 -8.14 14.12 22.57
C GLN A 66 -7.50 15.01 23.64
N VAL A 67 -7.85 14.80 24.93
CA VAL A 67 -7.26 15.54 26.05
C VAL A 67 -5.74 15.33 26.15
N SER A 68 -5.25 14.12 25.83
CA SER A 68 -3.81 13.84 25.79
C SER A 68 -3.11 14.56 24.64
N LEU A 69 -3.71 14.55 23.44
CA LEU A 69 -3.18 15.15 22.22
C LEU A 69 -3.11 16.68 22.30
N CYS A 70 -4.05 17.32 23.01
CA CYS A 70 -4.06 18.77 23.24
C CYS A 70 -3.01 19.26 24.25
N ARG A 71 -2.33 18.35 24.96
CA ARG A 71 -1.26 18.73 25.90
C ARG A 71 -0.07 19.29 25.11
N THR A 72 0.47 20.43 25.52
CA THR A 72 1.49 21.20 24.77
C THR A 72 2.70 20.37 24.31
N LEU A 73 3.15 19.40 25.11
CA LEU A 73 4.23 18.46 24.76
C LEU A 73 3.87 17.50 23.62
N GLN A 74 2.62 17.06 23.54
CA GLN A 74 2.15 16.17 22.46
C GLN A 74 1.80 16.94 21.19
N ARG A 75 1.35 18.19 21.29
CA ARG A 75 1.04 19.06 20.14
C ARG A 75 2.22 19.17 19.17
N VAL A 76 3.43 19.46 19.65
CA VAL A 76 4.63 19.56 18.80
C VAL A 76 4.89 18.27 18.04
N ALA A 77 4.73 17.13 18.71
CA ALA A 77 4.98 15.84 18.10
C ALA A 77 3.90 15.45 17.08
N VAL A 78 2.64 15.84 17.34
CA VAL A 78 1.53 15.70 16.39
C VAL A 78 1.73 16.60 15.16
N GLU A 79 2.16 17.85 15.34
CA GLU A 79 2.47 18.76 14.23
C GLU A 79 3.63 18.24 13.37
N ALA A 80 4.68 17.71 13.99
CA ALA A 80 5.77 17.06 13.27
C ALA A 80 5.28 15.82 12.48
N GLU A 81 4.36 15.06 13.07
CA GLU A 81 3.73 13.90 12.43
C GLU A 81 2.81 14.28 11.26
N LEU A 82 2.07 15.38 11.39
CA LEU A 82 1.35 16.02 10.29
C LEU A 82 2.31 16.47 9.19
N GLY A 83 3.48 17.00 9.51
CA GLY A 83 4.51 17.29 8.50
C GLY A 83 4.95 16.04 7.74
N ARG A 84 5.27 14.97 8.47
CA ARG A 84 5.74 13.70 7.88
C ARG A 84 4.69 12.95 7.07
N SER A 85 3.42 13.00 7.48
CA SER A 85 2.33 12.36 6.72
C SER A 85 2.08 13.00 5.35
N LEU A 86 2.50 14.26 5.14
CA LEU A 86 2.42 14.88 3.81
C LEU A 86 3.34 14.19 2.81
N VAL A 87 4.55 13.81 3.24
CA VAL A 87 5.50 13.04 2.41
C VAL A 87 4.88 11.72 1.96
N VAL A 88 4.08 11.08 2.81
CA VAL A 88 3.38 9.82 2.47
C VAL A 88 2.30 10.06 1.42
N LEU A 89 1.56 11.16 1.52
CA LEU A 89 0.57 11.53 0.50
C LEU A 89 1.23 11.78 -0.86
N ASP A 90 2.35 12.51 -0.88
CA ASP A 90 3.11 12.75 -2.11
C ASP A 90 3.62 11.43 -2.73
N LEU A 91 4.06 10.49 -1.88
CA LEU A 91 4.46 9.15 -2.31
C LEU A 91 3.30 8.34 -2.88
N CYS A 92 2.13 8.38 -2.26
CA CYS A 92 0.92 7.73 -2.77
C CYS A 92 0.53 8.30 -4.14
N ASN A 93 0.55 9.63 -4.31
CA ASN A 93 0.28 10.27 -5.60
C ASN A 93 1.30 9.84 -6.67
N ALA A 94 2.59 9.87 -6.36
CA ALA A 94 3.64 9.42 -7.27
C ALA A 94 3.49 7.93 -7.65
N MET A 95 3.01 7.09 -6.73
CA MET A 95 2.72 5.69 -6.99
C MET A 95 1.52 5.55 -7.93
N GLN A 96 0.44 6.31 -7.73
CA GLN A 96 -0.72 6.30 -8.62
C GLN A 96 -0.34 6.69 -10.06
N GLU A 97 0.44 7.76 -10.22
CA GLU A 97 0.96 8.17 -11.53
C GLU A 97 1.77 7.05 -12.19
N THR A 98 2.65 6.41 -11.41
CA THR A 98 3.45 5.27 -11.88
C THR A 98 2.57 4.10 -12.33
N LEU A 99 1.59 3.71 -11.52
CA LEU A 99 0.70 2.59 -11.82
C LEU A 99 -0.13 2.87 -13.08
N MET A 100 -0.63 4.10 -13.23
CA MET A 100 -1.34 4.55 -14.42
C MET A 100 -0.48 4.43 -15.67
N GLU A 101 0.77 4.94 -15.64
CA GLU A 101 1.71 4.83 -16.76
C GLU A 101 2.04 3.37 -17.10
N LEU A 102 2.20 2.51 -16.08
CA LEU A 102 2.46 1.08 -16.28
C LEU A 102 1.24 0.36 -16.88
N LYS A 103 0.02 0.66 -16.41
CA LYS A 103 -1.24 0.13 -16.92
C LYS A 103 -1.41 0.47 -18.40
N MET A 104 -1.21 1.74 -18.77
CA MET A 104 -1.25 2.18 -20.16
C MET A 104 -0.23 1.42 -21.02
N THR A 105 0.99 1.22 -20.51
CA THR A 105 2.02 0.46 -21.24
C THR A 105 1.62 -1.02 -21.41
N VAL A 106 0.98 -1.65 -20.41
CA VAL A 106 0.47 -3.02 -20.50
C VAL A 106 -0.68 -3.12 -21.50
N GLN A 107 -1.58 -2.14 -21.55
CA GLN A 107 -2.66 -2.08 -22.53
C GLN A 107 -2.12 -1.92 -23.96
N GLU A 108 -1.13 -1.06 -24.17
CA GLU A 108 -0.44 -0.93 -25.46
C GLU A 108 0.24 -2.25 -25.87
N LEU A 109 0.92 -2.90 -24.91
CA LEU A 109 1.56 -4.19 -25.13
C LEU A 109 0.55 -5.28 -25.53
N LEU A 110 -0.62 -5.32 -24.88
CA LEU A 110 -1.74 -6.20 -25.22
C LEU A 110 -2.25 -5.95 -26.65
N LEU A 111 -2.37 -4.69 -27.06
CA LEU A 111 -2.81 -4.32 -28.40
C LEU A 111 -1.82 -4.77 -29.48
N VAL A 112 -0.52 -4.53 -29.27
CA VAL A 112 0.56 -4.92 -30.18
C VAL A 112 0.65 -6.44 -30.29
N LEU A 113 0.53 -7.15 -29.16
CA LEU A 113 0.51 -8.61 -29.12
C LEU A 113 -0.67 -9.19 -29.91
N LYS A 114 -1.88 -8.63 -29.76
CA LYS A 114 -3.08 -9.06 -30.50
C LYS A 114 -2.98 -8.85 -32.01
N ARG A 115 -2.24 -7.82 -32.44
CA ARG A 115 -1.94 -7.58 -33.87
C ARG A 115 -0.87 -8.52 -34.42
N GLY A 116 -0.18 -9.29 -33.56
CA GLY A 116 0.94 -10.14 -33.94
C GLY A 116 2.21 -9.34 -34.28
N GLU A 117 2.29 -8.10 -33.77
CA GLU A 117 3.41 -7.19 -33.98
C GLU A 117 4.53 -7.43 -32.95
N ASP A 118 5.71 -6.84 -33.19
CA ASP A 118 6.85 -6.94 -32.28
C ASP A 118 6.62 -6.11 -31.00
N THR A 119 6.60 -6.79 -29.86
CA THR A 119 6.35 -6.20 -28.52
C THR A 119 7.59 -5.61 -27.86
N THR A 120 8.77 -5.73 -28.49
CA THR A 120 10.06 -5.32 -27.93
C THR A 120 10.09 -3.89 -27.40
N CYS A 121 9.48 -2.95 -28.12
CA CYS A 121 9.49 -1.54 -27.77
C CYS A 121 8.68 -1.27 -26.48
N GLN A 122 7.50 -1.86 -26.36
CA GLN A 122 6.58 -1.72 -25.23
C GLN A 122 7.14 -2.43 -23.99
N VAL A 123 7.73 -3.62 -24.15
CA VAL A 123 8.45 -4.30 -23.06
C VAL A 123 9.59 -3.43 -22.53
N LYS A 124 10.40 -2.83 -23.42
CA LYS A 124 11.47 -1.88 -23.01
C LYS A 124 10.91 -0.62 -22.36
N ALA A 125 9.75 -0.11 -22.78
CA ALA A 125 9.10 1.03 -22.16
C ALA A 125 8.68 0.70 -20.72
N TYR A 126 7.98 -0.42 -20.51
CA TYR A 126 7.58 -0.86 -19.17
C TYR A 126 8.78 -1.03 -18.24
N ILE A 127 9.83 -1.75 -18.69
CA ILE A 127 11.02 -1.98 -17.86
C ILE A 127 11.68 -0.66 -17.46
N ARG A 128 11.74 0.33 -18.37
CA ARG A 128 12.29 1.65 -18.05
C ARG A 128 11.45 2.38 -17.01
N LEU A 129 10.13 2.35 -17.14
CA LEU A 129 9.20 2.98 -16.19
C LEU A 129 9.29 2.31 -14.81
N ALA A 130 9.19 0.98 -14.74
CA ALA A 130 9.31 0.23 -13.49
C ALA A 130 10.68 0.45 -12.80
N LYS A 131 11.78 0.52 -13.56
CA LYS A 131 13.11 0.86 -13.02
C LYS A 131 13.18 2.29 -12.51
N LYS A 132 12.56 3.24 -13.19
CA LYS A 132 12.48 4.65 -12.75
C LYS A 132 11.74 4.73 -11.42
N ALA A 133 10.56 4.12 -11.33
CA ALA A 133 9.77 4.06 -10.11
C ALA A 133 10.56 3.43 -8.96
N GLN A 134 11.12 2.24 -9.16
CA GLN A 134 11.92 1.56 -8.14
C GLN A 134 13.03 2.45 -7.57
N LYS A 135 13.76 3.18 -8.43
CA LYS A 135 14.81 4.11 -8.00
C LYS A 135 14.25 5.28 -7.17
N GLN A 136 13.09 5.81 -7.56
CA GLN A 136 12.43 6.90 -6.84
C GLN A 136 12.05 6.46 -5.42
N PHE A 137 11.37 5.33 -5.26
CA PHE A 137 10.92 4.85 -3.95
C PHE A 137 12.08 4.39 -3.04
N LYS A 138 13.12 3.74 -3.60
CA LYS A 138 14.34 3.38 -2.84
C LYS A 138 15.10 4.59 -2.27
N LYS A 139 15.06 5.74 -2.96
CA LYS A 139 15.74 6.95 -2.49
C LYS A 139 15.06 7.53 -1.26
N ILE A 140 13.74 7.40 -1.18
CA ILE A 140 12.92 8.08 -0.17
C ILE A 140 12.86 7.28 1.14
N SER A 141 12.91 5.95 1.06
CA SER A 141 12.94 5.03 2.21
C SER A 141 14.11 5.24 3.18
N LYS A 142 15.26 5.76 2.72
CA LYS A 142 16.48 5.91 3.54
C LYS A 142 16.46 7.06 4.57
N LYS A 143 15.38 7.85 4.67
CA LYS A 143 15.39 9.14 5.38
C LYS A 143 14.57 9.19 6.68
N THR A 144 14.31 8.07 7.34
CA THR A 144 13.44 8.08 8.53
C THR A 144 14.24 8.00 9.83
N THR A 145 14.19 9.09 10.60
CA THR A 145 14.71 9.15 11.97
C THR A 145 13.58 8.82 12.93
N SER A 146 13.78 7.79 13.76
CA SER A 146 12.85 7.43 14.83
C SER A 146 13.07 8.38 16.01
N ASP A 147 12.16 9.32 16.21
CA ASP A 147 12.07 10.09 17.45
C ASP A 147 11.21 9.29 18.44
N LYS A 148 11.76 8.99 19.62
CA LYS A 148 11.00 8.43 20.73
C LYS A 148 9.95 9.47 21.17
N ASN A 149 8.68 9.09 21.13
CA ASN A 149 7.56 9.92 21.56
C ASN A 149 6.71 9.19 22.61
N ASP A 150 6.25 9.91 23.62
CA ASP A 150 5.40 9.37 24.69
C ASP A 150 3.92 9.24 24.29
N SER A 151 3.48 9.89 23.19
CA SER A 151 2.10 9.78 22.71
C SER A 151 1.88 8.50 21.90
N ARG A 152 1.04 7.60 22.43
CA ARG A 152 0.68 6.32 21.80
C ARG A 152 0.13 6.47 20.37
N VAL A 153 -0.76 7.43 20.15
CA VAL A 153 -1.34 7.68 18.82
C VAL A 153 -0.24 8.07 17.84
N VAL A 154 0.67 8.95 18.24
CA VAL A 154 1.76 9.40 17.36
C VAL A 154 2.75 8.27 17.09
N MET A 155 3.04 7.40 18.07
CA MET A 155 3.86 6.21 17.84
C MET A 155 3.23 5.28 16.80
N LEU A 156 1.93 4.99 16.93
CA LEU A 156 1.22 4.13 15.97
C LEU A 156 1.19 4.72 14.57
N MET A 157 0.99 6.03 14.44
CA MET A 157 1.04 6.70 13.15
C MET A 157 2.45 6.71 12.55
N ALA A 158 3.47 6.91 13.37
CA ALA A 158 4.85 6.85 12.92
C ALA A 158 5.17 5.44 12.37
N GLU A 159 4.79 4.39 13.10
CA GLU A 159 4.98 3.01 12.65
C GLU A 159 4.16 2.70 11.38
N ALA A 160 2.89 3.10 11.32
CA ALA A 160 2.05 2.95 10.13
C ALA A 160 2.64 3.68 8.91
N ARG A 161 3.23 4.87 9.10
CA ARG A 161 3.97 5.58 8.05
C ARG A 161 5.15 4.76 7.55
N GLU A 162 6.02 4.29 8.44
CA GLU A 162 7.23 3.55 8.04
C GLU A 162 6.86 2.29 7.24
N ILE A 163 5.80 1.59 7.67
CA ILE A 163 5.26 0.43 6.95
C ILE A 163 4.66 0.85 5.61
N THR A 164 3.96 1.99 5.54
CA THR A 164 3.42 2.52 4.28
C THR A 164 4.56 2.79 3.28
N ILE A 165 5.63 3.45 3.71
CA ILE A 165 6.79 3.74 2.86
C ILE A 165 7.43 2.45 2.37
N SER A 166 7.64 1.49 3.28
CA SER A 166 8.20 0.17 2.96
C SER A 166 7.33 -0.61 1.98
N LEU A 167 6.00 -0.52 2.13
CA LEU A 167 5.05 -1.17 1.23
C LEU A 167 5.12 -0.59 -0.18
N LEU A 168 5.09 0.74 -0.32
CA LEU A 168 5.21 1.41 -1.63
C LEU A 168 6.55 1.09 -2.32
N GLU A 169 7.65 1.01 -1.55
CA GLU A 169 8.94 0.56 -2.08
C GLU A 169 8.89 -0.90 -2.57
N SER A 170 8.28 -1.79 -1.78
CA SER A 170 8.13 -3.20 -2.13
C SER A 170 7.27 -3.39 -3.38
N THR A 171 6.14 -2.71 -3.48
CA THR A 171 5.27 -2.68 -4.66
C THR A 171 6.05 -2.30 -5.91
N SER A 172 6.86 -1.24 -5.85
CA SER A 172 7.72 -0.82 -6.97
C SER A 172 8.74 -1.89 -7.38
N CYS A 173 9.30 -2.62 -6.40
CA CYS A 173 10.23 -3.71 -6.67
C CYS A 173 9.54 -4.93 -7.29
N ILE A 174 8.33 -5.26 -6.86
CA ILE A 174 7.56 -6.39 -7.36
C ILE A 174 7.11 -6.12 -8.81
N LEU A 175 6.63 -4.92 -9.11
CA LEU A 175 6.22 -4.53 -10.47
C LEU A 175 7.36 -4.69 -11.48
N LEU A 176 8.59 -4.34 -11.11
CA LEU A 176 9.76 -4.56 -11.97
C LEU A 176 10.00 -6.05 -12.28
N LYS A 177 9.75 -6.94 -11.32
CA LYS A 177 9.96 -8.40 -11.48
C LYS A 177 8.89 -9.07 -12.34
N GLN A 178 7.71 -8.46 -12.49
CA GLN A 178 6.60 -9.06 -13.26
C GLN A 178 6.91 -9.28 -14.73
N ILE A 179 7.87 -8.55 -15.30
CA ILE A 179 8.31 -8.75 -16.69
C ILE A 179 9.58 -9.61 -16.80
N GLU A 180 10.33 -9.79 -15.70
CA GLU A 180 11.44 -10.74 -15.68
C GLU A 180 10.95 -12.20 -15.64
N MET A 181 9.73 -12.44 -15.14
CA MET A 181 9.20 -13.78 -14.84
C MET A 181 8.43 -14.48 -15.97
N PRO A 182 7.91 -13.78 -16.99
CA PRO A 182 7.74 -14.39 -18.29
C PRO A 182 8.98 -14.06 -19.11
N LYS A 183 9.67 -15.06 -19.66
CA LYS A 183 10.59 -14.81 -20.77
C LYS A 183 9.73 -14.43 -21.97
N TRP A 184 9.29 -13.17 -22.04
CA TRP A 184 8.69 -12.51 -23.21
C TRP A 184 9.73 -12.62 -24.33
N SER A 185 9.79 -13.79 -24.93
CA SER A 185 10.91 -14.22 -25.74
C SER A 185 10.70 -13.61 -27.10
N LEU A 186 11.68 -12.80 -27.48
CA LEU A 186 11.87 -12.27 -28.83
C LEU A 186 11.80 -13.46 -29.82
N VAL A 187 10.63 -13.61 -30.47
CA VAL A 187 10.37 -14.35 -31.71
C VAL A 187 10.23 -15.89 -31.64
N SER A 188 9.16 -16.42 -32.27
CA SER A 188 9.22 -17.54 -33.25
C SER A 188 7.86 -17.80 -33.91
N LYS A 189 7.79 -17.67 -35.25
CA LYS A 189 6.60 -17.68 -36.12
C LYS A 189 5.89 -19.04 -36.31
N THR A 190 6.33 -20.11 -35.67
CA THR A 190 5.93 -21.48 -36.07
C THR A 190 5.13 -22.27 -35.02
N LEU A 191 4.89 -21.72 -33.82
CA LEU A 191 3.99 -22.27 -32.78
C LEU A 191 3.13 -21.16 -32.12
N GLN A 192 2.71 -20.18 -32.92
CA GLN A 192 2.37 -18.83 -32.44
C GLN A 192 1.02 -18.69 -31.70
N LYS A 193 -0.04 -19.38 -32.12
CA LYS A 193 -1.39 -19.12 -31.58
C LYS A 193 -1.56 -19.48 -30.10
N SER A 194 -1.05 -20.64 -29.67
CA SER A 194 -1.17 -21.09 -28.28
C SER A 194 -0.26 -20.30 -27.32
N LYS A 195 0.93 -19.90 -27.78
CA LYS A 195 1.87 -19.08 -26.99
C LYS A 195 1.36 -17.64 -26.81
N VAL A 196 0.82 -17.04 -27.86
CA VAL A 196 0.22 -15.69 -27.80
C VAL A 196 -0.97 -15.64 -26.84
N LEU A 197 -1.82 -16.68 -26.80
CA LEU A 197 -2.92 -16.78 -25.84
C LEU A 197 -2.41 -16.76 -24.39
N CYS A 198 -1.36 -17.53 -24.09
CA CYS A 198 -0.76 -17.59 -22.76
C CYS A 198 -0.10 -16.26 -22.35
N GLU A 199 0.62 -15.59 -23.25
CA GLU A 199 1.20 -14.26 -23.01
C GLU A 199 0.10 -13.20 -22.81
N GLU A 200 -1.01 -13.27 -23.56
CA GLU A 200 -2.14 -12.37 -23.39
C GLU A 200 -2.82 -12.55 -22.02
N GLU A 201 -3.05 -13.79 -21.58
CA GLU A 201 -3.60 -14.09 -20.26
C GLU A 201 -2.73 -13.53 -19.13
N GLN A 202 -1.40 -13.65 -19.26
CA GLN A 202 -0.46 -13.09 -18.29
C GLN A 202 -0.48 -11.55 -18.26
N LEU A 203 -0.58 -10.88 -19.41
CA LEU A 203 -0.73 -9.42 -19.45
C LEU A 203 -2.04 -8.94 -18.84
N ARG A 204 -3.14 -9.65 -19.11
CA ARG A 204 -4.44 -9.33 -18.51
C ARG A 204 -4.40 -9.52 -17.00
N ALA A 205 -3.77 -10.59 -16.52
CA ALA A 205 -3.57 -10.78 -15.08
C ALA A 205 -2.74 -9.63 -14.48
N LEU A 206 -1.65 -9.23 -15.14
CA LEU A 206 -0.84 -8.10 -14.70
C LEU A 206 -1.62 -6.77 -14.72
N GLU A 207 -2.43 -6.52 -15.75
CA GLU A 207 -3.31 -5.34 -15.84
C GLU A 207 -4.30 -5.30 -14.66
N CYS A 208 -4.98 -6.40 -14.38
CA CYS A 208 -5.87 -6.51 -13.22
C CYS A 208 -5.13 -6.27 -11.90
N SER A 209 -3.94 -6.88 -11.74
CA SER A 209 -3.14 -6.67 -10.53
C SER A 209 -2.66 -5.23 -10.37
N ILE A 210 -2.36 -4.52 -11.47
CA ILE A 210 -2.04 -3.08 -11.43
C ILE A 210 -3.28 -2.28 -11.00
N GLU A 211 -4.46 -2.61 -11.50
CA GLU A 211 -5.72 -1.96 -11.12
C GLU A 211 -6.08 -2.16 -9.63
N ASP A 212 -5.84 -3.36 -9.10
CA ASP A 212 -6.01 -3.63 -7.67
C ASP A 212 -5.04 -2.81 -6.82
N LEU A 213 -3.80 -2.63 -7.29
CA LEU A 213 -2.81 -1.76 -6.65
C LEU A 213 -3.23 -0.29 -6.71
N GLU A 214 -3.73 0.19 -7.86
CA GLU A 214 -4.23 1.57 -8.02
C GLU A 214 -5.34 1.86 -7.00
N SER A 215 -6.31 0.95 -6.94
CA SER A 215 -7.45 1.03 -6.01
C SER A 215 -6.99 0.99 -4.55
N GLY A 216 -6.04 0.12 -4.22
CA GLY A 216 -5.46 0.02 -2.88
C GLY A 216 -4.71 1.28 -2.45
N VAL A 217 -3.90 1.87 -3.34
CA VAL A 217 -3.17 3.11 -3.07
C VAL A 217 -4.13 4.28 -2.94
N GLU A 218 -5.18 4.34 -3.77
CA GLU A 218 -6.22 5.37 -3.67
C GLU A 218 -6.97 5.31 -2.35
N LEU A 219 -7.39 4.10 -1.94
CA LEU A 219 -8.04 3.88 -0.65
C LEU A 219 -7.16 4.39 0.50
N LEU A 220 -5.88 4.03 0.49
CA LEU A 220 -4.91 4.45 1.49
C LEU A 220 -4.73 5.97 1.50
N TYR A 221 -4.60 6.59 0.32
CA TYR A 221 -4.48 8.04 0.15
C TYR A 221 -5.66 8.79 0.77
N ARG A 222 -6.89 8.37 0.46
CA ARG A 222 -8.11 8.94 1.04
C ARG A 222 -8.12 8.79 2.56
N ARG A 223 -7.68 7.65 3.09
CA ARG A 223 -7.66 7.40 4.53
C ARG A 223 -6.59 8.22 5.28
N LEU A 224 -5.45 8.45 4.64
CA LEU A 224 -4.41 9.35 5.14
C LEU A 224 -4.91 10.81 5.22
N ILE A 225 -5.66 11.28 4.22
CA ILE A 225 -6.29 12.61 4.26
C ILE A 225 -7.24 12.73 5.45
N GLN A 226 -8.11 11.73 5.64
CA GLN A 226 -9.06 11.71 6.77
C GLN A 226 -8.33 11.74 8.12
N ASN A 227 -7.29 10.93 8.29
CA ASN A 227 -6.45 10.96 9.49
C ASN A 227 -5.86 12.34 9.77
N ARG A 228 -5.33 13.01 8.74
CA ARG A 228 -4.78 14.36 8.88
C ARG A 228 -5.85 15.37 9.28
N VAL A 229 -7.03 15.31 8.69
CA VAL A 229 -8.16 16.19 9.05
C VAL A 229 -8.54 15.96 10.52
N SER A 230 -8.66 14.71 10.94
CA SER A 230 -8.98 14.35 12.33
C SER A 230 -7.92 14.83 13.33
N LEU A 231 -6.63 14.77 12.97
CA LEU A 231 -5.55 15.37 13.76
C LEU A 231 -5.64 16.89 13.85
N LEU A 232 -5.85 17.57 12.72
CA LEU A 232 -5.98 19.03 12.69
C LEU A 232 -7.17 19.50 13.54
N ASN A 233 -8.28 18.77 13.47
CA ASN A 233 -9.45 19.02 14.32
C ASN A 233 -9.13 18.81 15.80
N ALA A 234 -8.42 17.72 16.14
CA ALA A 234 -7.99 17.47 17.51
C ALA A 234 -7.05 18.55 18.06
N LEU A 235 -6.18 19.13 17.22
CA LEU A 235 -5.30 20.23 17.63
C LEU A 235 -6.02 21.57 17.81
N SER A 236 -7.20 21.72 17.22
CA SER A 236 -8.01 22.95 17.23
C SER A 236 -8.99 23.02 18.42
N LEU A 237 -9.13 21.92 19.17
CA LEU A 237 -9.90 21.80 20.43
C LEU A 237 -9.09 22.32 21.62
#